data_AF-A0A1G3LSB9-F1
#
_entry.id   AF-A0A1G3LSB9-F1
#
_cell.length_a   1.000
_cell.length_b   1.000
_cell.length_c   1.000
_cell.angle_alpha   90.00
_cell.angle_beta   90.00
_cell.angle_gamma   90.00
#
_symmetry.space_group_name_H-M   'P 1'
#
loop_
_entity.id
_entity.type
_entity.pdbx_description
1 polymer ?
#
loop_
_entity_poly.entity_id
_entity_poly.type
_entity_poly.pdbx_seq_one_letter_code
_entity_poly.pdbx_strand_id
1 'polypeptide(L)'
;MKTFILFLIPVALLGVVIALFVLTGGAGLNAKPAAPIESIDFERTEMHEGTIALTIRNTGPDPLSLGYIAIRDLVATYTAKPSGPIPRMGTAIITIAYPWVRGEAYDIVLFTANAIPFSTTIGAAAETLPVSAITMLSFTLIGLYVGVLPVFLGIFWLPALRKLGPNAFTWLMALTIGLLIFLGIDAVAEAFEKQGGLGSPFQGPGLIGIGGIGAFMLLDALSKRRSLAKDDEASTNERIALRISMGIGLHNLGEGLAIGSAFMLGEANLGMFFVIGFILQNITEGLGIIAPLVKQKPSVKYLAGLGLLGGGPAIVGTWLGGLVAIPAMSVFFLALGAGAVLEVAFEIGKFIAKKSSALPFTIFSGVLSGMALLYVTGILIK
;
A
#
# COMPACT_ATOMS: atom_id res chain seq x y z
N MET A 1 30.44 28.17 5.10
CA MET A 1 30.66 28.73 3.74
C MET A 1 31.64 27.92 2.90
N LYS A 2 32.90 27.70 3.31
CA LYS A 2 33.89 26.94 2.49
C LYS A 2 33.42 25.53 2.06
N THR A 3 32.79 24.78 2.95
CA THR A 3 32.30 23.41 2.66
C THR A 3 31.13 23.39 1.67
N PHE A 4 30.21 24.35 1.75
CA PHE A 4 29.09 24.47 0.82
C PHE A 4 29.57 24.77 -0.60
N ILE A 5 30.58 25.64 -0.74
CA ILE A 5 31.22 25.94 -2.04
C ILE A 5 31.89 24.68 -2.62
N LEU A 6 32.52 23.86 -1.78
CA LEU A 6 33.09 22.58 -2.23
C LEU A 6 32.04 21.59 -2.74
N PHE A 7 30.80 21.59 -2.20
CA PHE A 7 29.69 20.80 -2.73
C PHE A 7 29.12 21.35 -4.04
N LEU A 8 29.24 22.66 -4.29
CA LEU A 8 28.80 23.27 -5.55
C LEU A 8 29.73 22.93 -6.72
N ILE A 9 31.02 22.66 -6.48
CA ILE A 9 31.98 22.35 -7.55
C ILE A 9 31.58 21.08 -8.32
N PRO A 10 31.32 19.91 -7.69
CA PRO A 10 30.83 18.72 -8.42
C PRO A 10 29.50 18.94 -9.14
N VAL A 11 28.59 19.73 -8.55
CA VAL A 11 27.28 20.03 -9.17
C VAL A 11 27.46 20.91 -10.42
N ALA A 12 28.34 21.91 -10.35
CA ALA A 12 28.68 22.73 -11.49
C ALA A 12 29.38 21.92 -12.59
N LEU A 13 30.35 21.06 -12.22
CA LEU A 13 31.01 20.14 -13.15
C LEU A 13 30.01 19.15 -13.77
N LEU A 14 29.06 18.62 -13.01
CA LEU A 14 27.98 17.80 -13.53
C LEU A 14 27.13 18.57 -14.53
N GLY A 15 26.78 19.83 -14.23
CA GLY A 15 26.10 20.72 -15.17
C GLY A 15 26.89 20.93 -16.46
N VAL A 16 28.21 21.11 -16.37
CA VAL A 16 29.11 21.21 -17.54
C VAL A 16 29.13 19.91 -18.35
N VAL A 17 29.22 18.74 -17.68
CA VAL A 17 29.21 17.43 -18.36
C VAL A 17 27.87 17.20 -19.06
N ILE A 18 26.74 17.49 -18.42
CA ILE A 18 25.40 17.39 -19.03
C ILE A 18 25.29 18.34 -20.22
N ALA A 19 25.75 19.59 -20.07
CA ALA A 19 25.75 20.56 -21.17
C ALA A 19 26.62 20.08 -22.34
N LEU A 20 27.83 19.59 -22.09
CA LEU A 20 28.71 19.01 -23.12
C LEU A 20 28.05 17.80 -23.79
N PHE A 21 27.41 16.93 -23.02
CA PHE A 21 26.68 15.79 -23.56
C PHE A 21 25.55 16.24 -24.49
N VAL A 22 24.73 17.22 -24.09
CA VAL A 22 23.64 17.75 -24.92
C VAL A 22 24.19 18.46 -26.16
N LEU A 23 25.23 19.29 -26.02
CA LEU A 23 25.86 20.04 -27.12
C LEU A 23 26.56 19.14 -28.14
N THR A 24 27.07 17.98 -27.72
CA THR A 24 27.68 16.98 -28.61
C THR A 24 26.65 16.03 -29.22
N GLY A 25 25.36 16.32 -29.08
CA GLY A 25 24.30 15.46 -29.60
C GLY A 25 24.26 14.11 -28.89
N GLY A 26 24.40 14.11 -27.56
CA GLY A 26 24.45 12.92 -26.72
C GLY A 26 25.69 12.07 -26.96
N ALA A 27 26.81 12.67 -27.35
CA ALA A 27 28.02 11.96 -27.79
C ALA A 27 27.75 10.91 -28.90
N GLY A 28 26.79 11.20 -29.80
CA GLY A 28 26.37 10.28 -30.86
C GLY A 28 25.28 9.27 -30.45
N LEU A 29 24.79 9.32 -29.20
CA LEU A 29 23.66 8.51 -28.72
C LEU A 29 22.28 9.09 -29.10
N ASN A 30 22.23 10.22 -29.80
CA ASN A 30 20.99 10.78 -30.37
C ASN A 30 20.48 9.96 -31.58
N ALA A 31 20.41 8.64 -31.44
CA ALA A 31 19.69 7.81 -32.39
C ALA A 31 18.20 8.09 -32.23
N LYS A 32 17.53 8.46 -33.32
CA LYS A 32 16.07 8.48 -33.33
C LYS A 32 15.60 7.05 -33.08
N PRO A 33 14.72 6.81 -32.09
CA PRO A 33 14.21 5.46 -31.87
C PRO A 33 13.52 4.96 -33.14
N ALA A 34 13.68 3.66 -33.42
CA ALA A 34 13.14 3.05 -34.65
C ALA A 34 11.60 3.08 -34.71
N ALA A 35 10.95 3.27 -33.57
CA ALA A 35 9.51 3.43 -33.42
C ALA A 35 9.19 4.45 -32.32
N PRO A 36 8.00 5.07 -32.32
CA PRO A 36 7.51 5.88 -31.22
C PRO A 36 7.55 5.09 -29.90
N ILE A 37 8.05 5.72 -28.84
CA ILE A 37 8.00 5.14 -27.49
C ILE A 37 6.74 5.69 -26.84
N GLU A 38 5.72 4.85 -26.74
CA GLU A 38 4.42 5.20 -26.15
C GLU A 38 4.15 4.33 -24.93
N SER A 39 3.56 4.92 -23.89
CA SER A 39 3.19 4.21 -22.68
C SER A 39 1.97 4.89 -22.07
N ILE A 40 0.98 4.09 -21.69
CA ILE A 40 -0.28 4.55 -21.11
C ILE A 40 -0.54 3.76 -19.84
N ASP A 41 -0.90 4.47 -18.78
CA ASP A 41 -1.42 3.87 -17.55
C ASP A 41 -2.93 4.07 -17.51
N PHE A 42 -3.66 3.02 -17.19
CA PHE A 42 -5.09 3.10 -16.88
C PHE A 42 -5.23 3.37 -15.38
N GLU A 43 -5.69 4.57 -15.01
CA GLU A 43 -5.77 4.99 -13.62
C GLU A 43 -7.10 4.62 -12.97
N ARG A 44 -8.20 4.73 -13.72
CA ARG A 44 -9.55 4.54 -13.19
C ARG A 44 -10.53 4.13 -14.27
N THR A 45 -11.42 3.21 -13.93
CA THR A 45 -12.54 2.77 -14.76
C THR A 45 -13.84 3.11 -14.03
N GLU A 46 -14.72 3.87 -14.69
CA GLU A 46 -16.07 4.17 -14.22
C GLU A 46 -17.09 3.59 -15.19
N MET A 47 -18.07 2.87 -14.65
CA MET A 47 -19.12 2.19 -15.39
C MET A 47 -20.45 2.84 -15.03
N HIS A 48 -21.12 3.43 -16.02
CA HIS A 48 -22.47 3.96 -15.88
C HIS A 48 -23.37 3.33 -16.92
N GLU A 49 -24.68 3.37 -16.74
CA GLU A 49 -25.61 2.78 -17.71
C GLU A 49 -25.31 3.25 -19.15
N GLY A 50 -25.01 2.28 -20.03
CA GLY A 50 -24.68 2.52 -21.44
C GLY A 50 -23.34 3.20 -21.73
N THR A 51 -22.49 3.46 -20.73
CA THR A 51 -21.18 4.09 -20.91
C THR A 51 -20.07 3.49 -20.05
N ILE A 52 -18.86 3.51 -20.59
CA ILE A 52 -17.61 3.14 -19.90
C ILE A 52 -16.68 4.35 -19.98
N ALA A 53 -16.27 4.89 -18.84
CA ALA A 53 -15.30 5.98 -18.78
C ALA A 53 -13.95 5.45 -18.26
N LEU A 54 -12.89 5.67 -19.03
CA LEU A 54 -11.52 5.28 -18.71
C LEU A 54 -10.70 6.54 -18.48
N THR A 55 -10.09 6.67 -17.31
CA THR A 55 -9.08 7.70 -17.04
C THR A 55 -7.72 7.11 -17.34
N ILE A 56 -7.02 7.73 -18.28
CA ILE A 56 -5.69 7.31 -18.72
C ILE A 56 -4.65 8.40 -18.46
N ARG A 57 -3.40 7.99 -18.25
CA ARG A 57 -2.25 8.89 -18.17
C ARG A 57 -1.21 8.51 -19.22
N ASN A 58 -0.70 9.51 -19.94
CA ASN A 58 0.45 9.32 -20.81
C ASN A 58 1.74 9.23 -19.97
N THR A 59 2.32 8.04 -19.88
CA THR A 59 3.58 7.77 -19.19
C THR A 59 4.76 7.65 -20.17
N GLY A 60 4.53 7.88 -21.46
CA GLY A 60 5.55 7.96 -22.49
C GLY A 60 6.35 9.29 -22.46
N PRO A 61 7.50 9.34 -23.14
CA PRO A 61 8.32 10.54 -23.26
C PRO A 61 7.66 11.67 -24.07
N ASP A 62 6.85 11.32 -25.07
CA ASP A 62 6.29 12.26 -26.06
C ASP A 62 4.76 12.44 -25.90
N PRO A 63 4.17 13.54 -26.41
CA PRO A 63 2.72 13.70 -26.46
C PRO A 63 2.03 12.59 -27.27
N LEU A 64 0.95 12.04 -26.71
CA LEU A 64 0.27 10.88 -27.25
C LEU A 64 -1.10 11.25 -27.83
N SER A 65 -1.40 10.77 -29.03
CA SER A 65 -2.71 10.97 -29.67
C SER A 65 -3.48 9.65 -29.73
N LEU A 66 -4.78 9.70 -29.44
CA LEU A 66 -5.67 8.54 -29.45
C LEU A 66 -6.13 8.21 -30.87
N GLY A 67 -6.22 6.93 -31.21
CA GLY A 67 -6.68 6.44 -32.51
C GLY A 67 -8.10 5.87 -32.42
N TYR A 68 -8.22 4.59 -32.06
CA TYR A 68 -9.50 3.90 -31.91
C TYR A 68 -9.48 3.00 -30.69
N ILE A 69 -10.67 2.58 -30.23
CA ILE A 69 -10.82 1.68 -29.10
C ILE A 69 -11.66 0.48 -29.51
N ALA A 70 -11.27 -0.71 -29.05
CA ALA A 70 -11.98 -1.95 -29.29
C ALA A 70 -12.40 -2.61 -27.97
N ILE A 71 -13.59 -3.18 -27.94
CA ILE A 71 -14.14 -3.95 -26.82
C ILE A 71 -14.61 -5.30 -27.37
N ARG A 72 -14.03 -6.42 -26.90
CA ARG A 72 -14.35 -7.78 -27.37
C ARG A 72 -14.47 -7.88 -28.91
N ASP A 73 -13.43 -7.42 -29.60
CA ASP A 73 -13.30 -7.38 -31.07
C ASP A 73 -14.13 -6.34 -31.84
N LEU A 74 -14.98 -5.54 -31.15
CA LEU A 74 -15.78 -4.49 -31.78
C LEU A 74 -15.15 -3.11 -31.58
N VAL A 75 -14.92 -2.39 -32.68
CA VAL A 75 -14.52 -0.98 -32.62
C VAL A 75 -15.67 -0.15 -32.07
N ALA A 76 -15.43 0.56 -30.97
CA ALA A 76 -16.42 1.40 -30.31
C ALA A 76 -16.15 2.88 -30.54
N THR A 77 -17.21 3.68 -30.58
CA THR A 77 -17.11 5.14 -30.61
C THR A 77 -16.77 5.67 -29.23
N TYR A 78 -15.79 6.57 -29.17
CA TYR A 78 -15.39 7.22 -27.92
C TYR A 78 -15.35 8.75 -28.07
N THR A 79 -15.41 9.43 -26.92
CA THR A 79 -15.08 10.85 -26.79
C THR A 79 -13.97 11.00 -25.77
N ALA A 80 -13.02 11.91 -26.01
CA ALA A 80 -11.89 12.13 -25.11
C ALA A 80 -11.84 13.57 -24.62
N LYS A 81 -11.51 13.74 -23.33
CA LYS A 81 -11.27 15.05 -22.70
C LYS A 81 -9.91 15.01 -21.97
N PRO A 82 -8.92 15.83 -22.38
CA PRO A 82 -8.91 16.73 -23.53
C PRO A 82 -8.98 15.97 -24.87
N SER A 83 -9.43 16.64 -25.93
CA SER A 83 -9.53 16.05 -27.29
C SER A 83 -8.22 16.14 -28.09
N GLY A 84 -7.24 16.91 -27.60
CA GLY A 84 -5.93 17.06 -28.23
C GLY A 84 -4.91 16.02 -27.75
N PRO A 85 -3.66 16.11 -28.24
CA PRO A 85 -2.57 15.25 -27.78
C PRO A 85 -2.38 15.36 -26.26
N ILE A 86 -2.26 14.21 -25.61
CA ILE A 86 -2.06 14.09 -24.17
C ILE A 86 -0.57 14.31 -23.91
N PRO A 87 -0.15 15.40 -23.24
CA PRO A 87 1.27 15.64 -22.97
C PRO A 87 1.82 14.57 -22.02
N ARG A 88 3.16 14.45 -21.94
CA ARG A 88 3.81 13.57 -20.95
C ARG A 88 3.31 13.86 -19.54
N MET A 89 2.94 12.81 -18.81
CA MET A 89 2.28 12.82 -17.50
C MET A 89 0.88 13.48 -17.48
N GLY A 90 0.37 13.91 -18.63
CA GLY A 90 -0.99 14.42 -18.79
C GLY A 90 -2.02 13.30 -18.72
N THR A 91 -3.23 13.64 -18.31
CA THR A 91 -4.37 12.72 -18.18
C THR A 91 -5.45 13.03 -19.21
N ALA A 92 -6.18 12.00 -19.61
CA ALA A 92 -7.40 12.14 -20.40
C ALA A 92 -8.47 11.17 -19.92
N ILE A 93 -9.73 11.61 -20.02
CA ILE A 93 -10.89 10.77 -19.76
C ILE A 93 -11.49 10.38 -21.11
N ILE A 94 -11.54 9.09 -21.38
CA ILE A 94 -12.14 8.48 -22.57
C ILE A 94 -13.51 7.94 -22.17
N THR A 95 -14.58 8.48 -22.75
CA THR A 95 -15.94 7.99 -22.55
C THR A 95 -16.39 7.23 -23.78
N ILE A 96 -16.69 5.95 -23.59
CA ILE A 96 -17.10 4.99 -24.63
C ILE A 96 -18.60 4.75 -24.46
N ALA A 97 -19.38 4.95 -25.51
CA ALA A 97 -20.80 4.57 -25.52
C ALA A 97 -20.89 3.07 -25.80
N TYR A 98 -21.16 2.27 -24.78
CA TYR A 98 -21.18 0.81 -24.88
C TYR A 98 -22.22 0.21 -23.91
N PRO A 99 -23.19 -0.60 -24.40
CA PRO A 99 -24.22 -1.21 -23.58
C PRO A 99 -23.68 -2.46 -22.85
N TRP A 100 -22.88 -2.24 -21.82
CA TRP A 100 -22.34 -3.32 -21.00
C TRP A 100 -23.42 -4.00 -20.15
N VAL A 101 -23.13 -5.24 -19.74
CA VAL A 101 -24.00 -6.12 -18.95
C VAL A 101 -23.33 -6.39 -17.61
N ARG A 102 -24.11 -6.27 -16.52
CA ARG A 102 -23.62 -6.47 -15.16
C ARG A 102 -23.09 -7.90 -14.97
N GLY A 103 -21.93 -8.01 -14.34
CA GLY A 103 -21.26 -9.26 -14.01
C GLY A 103 -20.40 -9.83 -15.14
N GLU A 104 -20.44 -9.26 -16.35
CA GLU A 104 -19.61 -9.75 -17.43
C GLU A 104 -18.20 -9.15 -17.42
N ALA A 105 -17.21 -9.91 -17.90
CA ALA A 105 -15.83 -9.46 -18.04
C ALA A 105 -15.59 -8.78 -19.39
N TYR A 106 -14.85 -7.67 -19.42
CA TYR A 106 -14.53 -6.95 -20.67
C TYR A 106 -13.03 -6.75 -20.83
N ASP A 107 -12.51 -7.11 -22.00
CA ASP A 107 -11.18 -6.70 -22.44
C ASP A 107 -11.32 -5.50 -23.39
N ILE A 108 -10.65 -4.41 -23.03
CA ILE A 108 -10.66 -3.16 -23.77
C ILE A 108 -9.24 -2.91 -24.29
N VAL A 109 -9.13 -2.68 -25.60
CA VAL A 109 -7.86 -2.36 -26.26
C VAL A 109 -7.95 -0.96 -26.86
N LEU A 110 -7.14 -0.05 -26.33
CA LEU A 110 -6.94 1.29 -26.84
C LEU A 110 -5.78 1.30 -27.83
N PHE A 111 -6.01 1.79 -29.04
CA PHE A 111 -4.98 2.02 -30.04
C PHE A 111 -4.67 3.50 -30.13
N THR A 112 -3.39 3.85 -30.15
CA THR A 112 -2.94 5.22 -30.41
C THR A 112 -3.04 5.57 -31.89
N ALA A 113 -2.80 6.83 -32.25
CA ALA A 113 -2.73 7.28 -33.64
C ALA A 113 -1.62 6.56 -34.44
N ASN A 114 -0.62 6.00 -33.74
CA ASN A 114 0.45 5.18 -34.32
C ASN A 114 0.11 3.67 -34.33
N ALA A 115 -1.15 3.30 -34.05
CA ALA A 115 -1.65 1.92 -33.98
C ALA A 115 -0.94 1.04 -32.93
N ILE A 116 -0.39 1.64 -31.87
CA ILE A 116 0.19 0.89 -30.75
C ILE A 116 -0.94 0.52 -29.77
N PRO A 117 -1.11 -0.78 -29.44
CA PRO A 117 -2.18 -1.23 -28.55
C PRO A 117 -1.80 -1.13 -27.07
N PHE A 118 -2.76 -0.69 -26.24
CA PHE A 118 -2.72 -0.70 -24.78
C PHE A 118 -4.02 -1.33 -24.27
N SER A 119 -3.93 -2.35 -23.42
CA SER A 119 -5.10 -3.10 -22.95
C SER A 119 -5.39 -2.87 -21.48
N THR A 120 -6.66 -2.97 -21.12
CA THR A 120 -7.15 -3.03 -19.76
C THR A 120 -8.31 -4.02 -19.68
N THR A 121 -8.44 -4.68 -18.53
CA THR A 121 -9.47 -5.71 -18.29
C THR A 121 -10.38 -5.27 -17.16
N ILE A 122 -11.67 -5.47 -17.35
CA ILE A 122 -12.71 -5.35 -16.33
C ILE A 122 -13.12 -6.78 -15.99
N GLY A 123 -12.76 -7.27 -14.80
CA GLY A 123 -13.02 -8.65 -14.41
C GLY A 123 -14.51 -8.97 -14.24
N ALA A 124 -15.27 -8.04 -13.67
CA ALA A 124 -16.72 -8.13 -13.56
C ALA A 124 -17.33 -6.74 -13.62
N ALA A 125 -18.10 -6.45 -14.66
CA ALA A 125 -18.71 -5.14 -14.83
C ALA A 125 -19.78 -4.88 -13.77
N ALA A 126 -19.62 -3.80 -13.03
CA ALA A 126 -20.60 -3.32 -12.06
C ALA A 126 -20.71 -1.81 -12.19
N GLU A 127 -21.89 -1.28 -11.92
CA GLU A 127 -22.09 0.16 -11.92
C GLU A 127 -21.22 0.82 -10.85
N THR A 128 -20.44 1.82 -11.25
CA THR A 128 -19.61 2.57 -10.32
C THR A 128 -20.50 3.34 -9.38
N LEU A 129 -20.33 3.08 -8.09
CA LEU A 129 -21.15 3.70 -7.07
C LEU A 129 -20.93 5.21 -7.05
N PRO A 130 -21.99 6.04 -7.01
CA PRO A 130 -21.82 7.47 -6.89
C PRO A 130 -21.18 7.80 -5.53
N VAL A 131 -20.35 8.85 -5.51
CA VAL A 131 -19.86 9.40 -4.24
C VAL A 131 -21.03 10.04 -3.52
N SER A 132 -21.56 9.35 -2.52
CA SER A 132 -22.74 9.73 -1.75
C SER A 132 -22.49 9.51 -0.26
N ALA A 133 -23.34 10.08 0.60
CA ALA A 133 -23.26 9.83 2.04
C ALA A 133 -23.40 8.34 2.39
N ILE A 134 -24.18 7.57 1.61
CA ILE A 134 -24.36 6.14 1.78
C ILE A 134 -23.06 5.40 1.42
N THR A 135 -22.43 5.75 0.29
CA THR A 135 -21.15 5.15 -0.14
C THR A 135 -20.03 5.45 0.86
N MET A 136 -19.98 6.69 1.36
CA MET A 136 -19.02 7.10 2.39
C MET A 136 -19.24 6.34 3.71
N LEU A 137 -20.50 6.12 4.10
CA LEU A 137 -20.85 5.30 5.25
C LEU A 137 -20.41 3.85 5.05
N SER A 138 -20.64 3.27 3.86
CA SER A 138 -20.17 1.92 3.54
C SER A 138 -18.65 1.80 3.68
N PHE A 139 -17.87 2.75 3.15
CA PHE A 139 -16.42 2.76 3.35
C PHE A 139 -16.04 2.85 4.84
N THR A 140 -16.70 3.73 5.59
CA THR A 140 -16.47 3.83 7.05
C THR A 140 -16.76 2.53 7.76
N LEU A 141 -17.87 1.86 7.44
CA LEU A 141 -18.23 0.58 8.04
C LEU A 141 -17.22 -0.50 7.67
N ILE A 142 -16.76 -0.56 6.41
CA ILE A 142 -15.73 -1.50 5.99
C ILE A 142 -14.43 -1.26 6.77
N GLY A 143 -13.93 -0.03 6.82
CA GLY A 143 -12.72 0.30 7.60
C GLY A 143 -12.89 0.05 9.10
N LEU A 144 -14.10 0.22 9.64
CA LEU A 144 -14.43 -0.10 11.02
C LEU A 144 -14.37 -1.62 11.28
N TYR A 145 -14.97 -2.43 10.40
CA TYR A 145 -15.01 -3.88 10.52
C TYR A 145 -13.65 -4.53 10.30
N VAL A 146 -12.83 -3.97 9.41
CA VAL A 146 -11.52 -4.54 9.07
C VAL A 146 -10.42 -4.06 10.00
N GLY A 147 -10.37 -2.76 10.32
CA GLY A 147 -9.29 -2.19 11.13
C GLY A 147 -9.66 -2.01 12.59
N VAL A 148 -10.66 -1.15 12.87
CA VAL A 148 -10.92 -0.70 14.25
C VAL A 148 -11.37 -1.83 15.16
N LEU A 149 -12.48 -2.51 14.83
CA LEU A 149 -13.03 -3.56 15.71
C LEU A 149 -12.05 -4.70 15.95
N PRO A 150 -11.36 -5.25 14.94
CA PRO A 150 -10.46 -6.37 15.15
C PRO A 150 -9.24 -5.99 15.99
N VAL A 151 -8.64 -4.80 15.79
CA VAL A 151 -7.56 -4.30 16.66
C VAL A 151 -8.04 -4.21 18.11
N PHE A 152 -9.24 -3.69 18.35
CA PHE A 152 -9.83 -3.65 19.70
C PHE A 152 -10.11 -5.04 20.28
N LEU A 153 -10.61 -5.96 19.46
CA LEU A 153 -10.79 -7.36 19.86
C LEU A 153 -9.46 -7.95 20.30
N GLY A 154 -8.36 -7.65 19.61
CA GLY A 154 -7.02 -8.04 20.03
C GLY A 154 -6.58 -7.41 21.37
N ILE A 155 -6.84 -6.11 21.56
CA ILE A 155 -6.55 -5.40 22.81
C ILE A 155 -7.29 -6.02 24.01
N PHE A 156 -8.51 -6.53 23.79
CA PHE A 156 -9.30 -7.18 24.85
C PHE A 156 -8.69 -8.49 25.37
N TRP A 157 -7.66 -9.05 24.73
CA TRP A 157 -6.91 -10.20 25.26
C TRP A 157 -5.97 -9.84 26.41
N LEU A 158 -5.74 -8.55 26.71
CA LEU A 158 -4.81 -8.11 27.76
C LEU A 158 -4.99 -8.80 29.13
N PRO A 159 -6.22 -9.01 29.65
CA PRO A 159 -6.42 -9.72 30.92
C PRO A 159 -6.00 -11.19 30.85
N ALA A 160 -6.17 -11.86 29.71
CA ALA A 160 -5.74 -13.23 29.51
C ALA A 160 -4.21 -13.31 29.40
N LEU A 161 -3.61 -12.39 28.64
CA LEU A 161 -2.14 -12.31 28.47
C LEU A 161 -1.40 -12.09 29.79
N ARG A 162 -2.01 -11.37 30.73
CA ARG A 162 -1.48 -11.19 32.09
C ARG A 162 -1.31 -12.48 32.89
N LYS A 163 -2.01 -13.55 32.52
CA LYS A 163 -1.92 -14.86 33.18
C LYS A 163 -0.84 -15.76 32.59
N LEU A 164 -0.22 -15.36 31.48
CA LEU A 164 0.80 -16.18 30.81
C LEU A 164 2.12 -16.21 31.60
N GLY A 165 2.72 -17.39 31.70
CA GLY A 165 4.08 -17.55 32.20
C GLY A 165 5.12 -16.96 31.22
N PRO A 166 6.37 -16.75 31.66
CA PRO A 166 7.43 -16.14 30.84
C PRO A 166 7.64 -16.81 29.49
N ASN A 167 7.64 -18.15 29.44
CA ASN A 167 7.87 -18.90 28.20
C ASN A 167 6.72 -18.74 27.20
N ALA A 168 5.47 -18.80 27.67
CA ALA A 168 4.29 -18.62 26.83
C ALA A 168 4.18 -17.19 26.30
N PHE A 169 4.56 -16.21 27.13
CA PHE A 169 4.67 -14.82 26.69
C PHE A 169 5.73 -14.64 25.59
N THR A 170 6.94 -15.18 25.77
CA THR A 170 7.99 -15.12 24.73
C THR A 170 7.59 -15.83 23.45
N TRP A 171 6.93 -16.99 23.55
CA TRP A 171 6.39 -17.71 22.39
C TRP A 171 5.35 -16.88 21.64
N LEU A 172 4.43 -16.23 22.35
CA LEU A 172 3.42 -15.37 21.75
C LEU A 172 4.05 -14.16 21.05
N MET A 173 5.04 -13.51 21.66
CA MET A 173 5.79 -12.41 21.03
C MET A 173 6.46 -12.86 19.74
N ALA A 174 7.06 -14.05 19.76
CA ALA A 174 7.69 -14.64 18.59
C ALA A 174 6.67 -15.02 17.50
N LEU A 175 5.50 -15.51 17.89
CA LEU A 175 4.37 -15.71 16.99
C LEU A 175 3.96 -14.39 16.32
N THR A 176 3.83 -13.30 17.07
CA THR A 176 3.55 -11.96 16.50
C THR A 176 4.63 -11.52 15.51
N ILE A 177 5.91 -11.75 15.80
CA ILE A 177 7.00 -11.48 14.83
C ILE A 177 6.78 -12.27 13.54
N GLY A 178 6.49 -13.57 13.65
CA GLY A 178 6.24 -14.43 12.49
C GLY A 178 5.08 -13.96 11.63
N LEU A 179 3.99 -13.52 12.26
CA LEU A 179 2.85 -12.92 11.58
C LEU A 179 3.29 -11.67 10.81
N LEU A 180 3.92 -10.69 11.48
CA LEU A 180 4.35 -9.43 10.88
C LEU A 180 5.37 -9.60 9.74
N ILE A 181 6.26 -10.60 9.82
CA ILE A 181 7.19 -10.93 8.73
C ILE A 181 6.43 -11.42 7.51
N PHE A 182 5.49 -12.35 7.68
CA PHE A 182 4.69 -12.86 6.56
C PHE A 182 3.90 -11.72 5.90
N LEU A 183 3.29 -10.84 6.70
CA LEU A 183 2.57 -9.66 6.22
C LEU A 183 3.46 -8.68 5.47
N GLY A 184 4.66 -8.42 5.98
CA GLY A 184 5.64 -7.59 5.29
C GLY A 184 6.02 -8.18 3.92
N ILE A 185 6.17 -9.50 3.83
CA ILE A 185 6.46 -10.19 2.56
C ILE A 185 5.28 -10.07 1.59
N ASP A 186 4.05 -10.34 2.07
CA ASP A 186 2.84 -10.27 1.24
C ASP A 186 2.59 -8.86 0.71
N ALA A 187 2.71 -7.84 1.58
CA ALA A 187 2.56 -6.44 1.17
C ALA A 187 3.63 -5.98 0.17
N VAL A 188 4.88 -6.46 0.30
CA VAL A 188 5.93 -6.22 -0.70
C VAL A 188 5.58 -6.91 -2.02
N ALA A 189 5.14 -8.17 -1.98
CA ALA A 189 4.76 -8.92 -3.17
C ALA A 189 3.60 -8.23 -3.90
N GLU A 190 2.56 -7.81 -3.19
CA GLU A 190 1.42 -7.08 -3.75
C GLU A 190 1.84 -5.72 -4.34
N ALA A 191 2.76 -5.00 -3.69
CA ALA A 191 3.30 -3.76 -4.24
C ALA A 191 4.07 -4.01 -5.55
N PHE A 192 4.85 -5.10 -5.63
CA PHE A 192 5.57 -5.50 -6.85
C PHE A 192 4.65 -6.01 -7.96
N GLU A 193 3.53 -6.60 -7.63
CA GLU A 193 2.49 -6.97 -8.60
C GLU A 193 1.84 -5.71 -9.17
N LYS A 194 1.37 -4.81 -8.30
CA LYS A 194 0.69 -3.57 -8.71
C LYS A 194 1.60 -2.61 -9.47
N GLN A 195 2.89 -2.56 -9.15
CA GLN A 195 3.81 -1.70 -9.90
C GLN A 195 4.02 -2.14 -11.35
N GLY A 196 3.71 -3.40 -11.69
CA GLY A 196 3.75 -3.88 -13.08
C GLY A 196 2.77 -3.15 -14.00
N GLY A 197 1.71 -2.54 -13.44
CA GLY A 197 0.77 -1.69 -14.17
C GLY A 197 1.16 -0.21 -14.22
N LEU A 198 2.27 0.19 -13.59
CA LEU A 198 2.73 1.58 -13.60
C LEU A 198 3.69 1.84 -14.75
N GLY A 199 3.52 2.98 -15.40
CA GLY A 199 4.41 3.47 -16.42
C GLY A 199 5.77 3.84 -15.84
N SER A 200 6.79 3.73 -16.69
CA SER A 200 8.19 3.94 -16.32
C SER A 200 8.50 5.24 -15.54
N PRO A 201 7.82 6.40 -15.75
CA PRO A 201 8.12 7.63 -15.01
C PRO A 201 7.89 7.51 -13.50
N PHE A 202 6.96 6.65 -13.07
CA PHE A 202 6.69 6.43 -11.65
C PHE A 202 7.79 5.65 -10.95
N GLN A 203 8.64 4.93 -11.69
CA GLN A 203 9.74 4.14 -11.13
C GLN A 203 9.25 3.24 -9.99
N GLY A 204 8.32 2.33 -10.29
CA GLY A 204 7.66 1.43 -9.34
C GLY A 204 8.58 0.86 -8.24
N PRO A 205 9.73 0.23 -8.59
CA PRO A 205 10.68 -0.28 -7.60
C PRO A 205 11.27 0.82 -6.69
N GLY A 206 11.46 2.02 -7.23
CA GLY A 206 11.88 3.20 -6.47
C GLY A 206 10.82 3.65 -5.47
N LEU A 207 9.54 3.67 -5.86
CA LEU A 207 8.42 3.95 -4.93
C LEU A 207 8.37 2.91 -3.81
N ILE A 208 8.54 1.63 -4.14
CA ILE A 208 8.56 0.54 -3.16
C ILE A 208 9.74 0.71 -2.20
N GLY A 209 10.94 0.92 -2.74
CA GLY A 209 12.15 1.10 -1.93
C GLY A 209 12.07 2.33 -1.02
N ILE A 210 11.68 3.48 -1.56
CA ILE A 210 11.54 4.74 -0.80
C ILE A 210 10.43 4.62 0.24
N GLY A 211 9.28 4.05 -0.12
CA GLY A 211 8.15 3.84 0.79
C GLY A 211 8.52 2.91 1.93
N GLY A 212 8.97 1.69 1.61
CA GLY A 212 9.27 0.67 2.62
C GLY A 212 10.49 0.98 3.47
N ILE A 213 11.65 1.25 2.85
CA ILE A 213 12.87 1.57 3.60
C ILE A 213 12.68 2.91 4.33
N GLY A 214 12.06 3.90 3.68
CA GLY A 214 11.78 5.19 4.30
C GLY A 214 10.90 5.08 5.54
N ALA A 215 9.83 4.29 5.49
CA ALA A 215 8.98 4.02 6.65
C ALA A 215 9.75 3.33 7.78
N PHE A 216 10.47 2.26 7.46
CA PHE A 216 11.28 1.52 8.42
C PHE A 216 12.29 2.44 9.10
N MET A 217 13.08 3.18 8.33
CA MET A 217 14.12 4.05 8.86
C MET A 217 13.54 5.24 9.63
N LEU A 218 12.42 5.80 9.20
CA LEU A 218 11.76 6.90 9.90
C LEU A 218 11.27 6.45 11.28
N LEU A 219 10.61 5.29 11.36
CA LEU A 219 10.14 4.74 12.63
C LEU A 219 11.31 4.38 13.56
N ASP A 220 12.36 3.73 13.04
CA ASP A 220 13.57 3.41 13.83
C ASP A 220 14.32 4.68 14.30
N ALA A 221 14.38 5.74 13.47
CA ALA A 221 15.01 7.00 13.83
C ALA A 221 14.20 7.77 14.90
N LEU A 222 12.88 7.82 14.75
CA LEU A 222 11.97 8.35 15.78
C LEU A 222 12.08 7.54 17.08
N SER A 223 12.35 6.24 16.94
CA SER A 223 12.57 5.31 18.03
C SER A 223 13.83 5.65 18.85
N LYS A 224 14.96 5.86 18.17
CA LYS A 224 16.26 6.17 18.77
C LYS A 224 16.36 7.59 19.31
N ARG A 225 15.84 8.60 18.61
CA ARG A 225 15.93 10.02 19.01
C ARG A 225 15.28 10.28 20.38
N ARG A 226 14.25 9.50 20.72
CA ARG A 226 13.52 9.63 22.00
C ARG A 226 14.09 8.78 23.14
N SER A 227 15.00 7.83 22.84
CA SER A 227 15.74 7.04 23.82
C SER A 227 16.86 7.83 24.52
N LEU A 228 17.19 9.02 24.03
CA LEU A 228 18.20 9.92 24.61
C LEU A 228 17.64 10.79 25.76
N ALA A 229 16.33 10.75 26.00
CA ALA A 229 15.72 11.32 27.20
C ALA A 229 15.72 10.24 28.30
N LYS A 230 16.33 10.55 29.46
CA LYS A 230 16.34 9.67 30.66
C LYS A 230 14.91 9.32 31.03
N ASP A 231 14.54 8.03 31.03
CA ASP A 231 13.16 7.66 31.33
C ASP A 231 12.99 6.21 31.82
N ASP A 232 12.09 6.05 32.80
CA ASP A 232 11.74 4.80 33.51
C ASP A 232 11.29 3.67 32.58
N GLU A 233 11.49 2.40 32.98
CA GLU A 233 11.03 1.21 32.23
C GLU A 233 9.52 1.24 31.89
N ALA A 234 8.70 1.82 32.79
CA ALA A 234 7.26 1.94 32.58
C ALA A 234 6.96 2.82 31.34
N SER A 235 7.62 3.97 31.24
CA SER A 235 7.48 4.86 30.08
C SER A 235 8.05 4.23 28.80
N THR A 236 9.01 3.33 28.92
CA THR A 236 9.63 2.65 27.77
C THR A 236 8.66 1.68 27.10
N ASN A 237 7.93 0.82 27.85
CA ASN A 237 7.02 -0.13 27.18
C ASN A 237 5.77 0.55 26.60
N GLU A 238 5.27 1.62 27.22
CA GLU A 238 4.19 2.44 26.63
C GLU A 238 4.66 3.09 25.33
N ARG A 239 5.88 3.62 25.28
CA ARG A 239 6.46 4.14 24.03
C ARG A 239 6.59 3.07 22.95
N ILE A 240 6.97 1.85 23.32
CA ILE A 240 7.01 0.72 22.39
C ILE A 240 5.59 0.44 21.87
N ALA A 241 4.60 0.29 22.75
CA ALA A 241 3.19 0.05 22.36
C ALA A 241 2.65 1.12 21.39
N LEU A 242 2.95 2.39 21.64
CA LEU A 242 2.58 3.50 20.77
C LEU A 242 3.18 3.38 19.37
N ARG A 243 4.45 2.95 19.26
CA ARG A 243 5.11 2.76 17.96
C ARG A 243 4.55 1.58 17.20
N ILE A 244 4.32 0.47 17.90
CA ILE A 244 3.64 -0.70 17.33
C ILE A 244 2.29 -0.26 16.76
N SER A 245 1.50 0.47 17.53
CA SER A 245 0.21 1.01 17.11
C SER A 245 0.31 1.97 15.91
N MET A 246 1.30 2.87 15.86
CA MET A 246 1.53 3.74 14.68
C MET A 246 1.91 2.94 13.42
N GLY A 247 2.79 1.94 13.55
CA GLY A 247 3.21 1.10 12.41
C GLY A 247 2.05 0.29 11.84
N ILE A 248 1.25 -0.32 12.73
CA ILE A 248 -0.01 -1.00 12.37
C ILE A 248 -0.98 -0.02 11.70
N GLY A 249 -1.14 1.19 12.22
CA GLY A 249 -1.99 2.22 11.62
C GLY A 249 -1.61 2.56 10.18
N LEU A 250 -0.31 2.70 9.90
CA LEU A 250 0.15 2.96 8.53
C LEU A 250 -0.06 1.77 7.59
N HIS A 251 0.07 0.54 8.09
CA HIS A 251 -0.25 -0.67 7.33
C HIS A 251 -1.75 -0.74 6.97
N ASN A 252 -2.61 -0.53 7.97
CA ASN A 252 -4.07 -0.50 7.82
C ASN A 252 -4.57 0.59 6.87
N LEU A 253 -3.85 1.72 6.77
CA LEU A 253 -4.14 2.74 5.76
C LEU A 253 -3.99 2.18 4.33
N GLY A 254 -2.95 1.38 4.08
CA GLY A 254 -2.70 0.73 2.80
C GLY A 254 -3.77 -0.32 2.46
N GLU A 255 -4.13 -1.18 3.42
CA GLU A 255 -5.23 -2.15 3.27
C GLU A 255 -6.54 -1.43 2.93
N GLY A 256 -6.87 -0.38 3.68
CA GLY A 256 -8.06 0.42 3.41
C GLY A 256 -8.08 0.98 1.99
N LEU A 257 -6.95 1.49 1.49
CA LEU A 257 -6.85 2.02 0.12
C LEU A 257 -7.16 0.96 -0.93
N ALA A 258 -6.62 -0.26 -0.77
CA ALA A 258 -6.87 -1.38 -1.65
C ALA A 258 -8.36 -1.78 -1.65
N ILE A 259 -8.96 -1.92 -0.46
CA ILE A 259 -10.38 -2.28 -0.32
C ILE A 259 -11.29 -1.20 -0.90
N GLY A 260 -11.02 0.08 -0.61
CA GLY A 260 -11.81 1.21 -1.12
C GLY A 260 -11.81 1.26 -2.65
N SER A 261 -10.66 1.03 -3.27
CA SER A 261 -10.52 0.95 -4.73
C SER A 261 -11.28 -0.25 -5.32
N ALA A 262 -11.13 -1.44 -4.73
CA ALA A 262 -11.82 -2.65 -5.20
C ALA A 262 -13.35 -2.55 -5.05
N PHE A 263 -13.84 -1.95 -3.96
CA PHE A 263 -15.26 -1.74 -3.72
C PHE A 263 -15.90 -0.83 -4.77
N MET A 264 -15.20 0.23 -5.21
CA MET A 264 -15.69 1.13 -6.26
C MET A 264 -15.77 0.49 -7.64
N LEU A 265 -14.93 -0.52 -7.91
CA LEU A 265 -14.96 -1.32 -9.13
C LEU A 265 -16.05 -2.41 -9.08
N GLY A 266 -16.74 -2.56 -7.95
CA GLY A 266 -17.81 -3.53 -7.75
C GLY A 266 -17.33 -4.98 -7.71
N GLU A 267 -16.05 -5.22 -7.43
CA GLU A 267 -15.44 -6.53 -7.24
C GLU A 267 -15.80 -7.11 -5.85
N ALA A 268 -17.10 -7.25 -5.56
CA ALA A 268 -17.61 -7.59 -4.23
C ALA A 268 -17.08 -8.94 -3.68
N ASN A 269 -16.88 -9.93 -4.55
CA ASN A 269 -16.35 -11.25 -4.16
C ASN A 269 -14.88 -11.16 -3.72
N LEU A 270 -14.09 -10.31 -4.38
CA LEU A 270 -12.70 -10.06 -4.00
C LEU A 270 -12.63 -9.29 -2.67
N GLY A 271 -13.55 -8.34 -2.47
CA GLY A 271 -13.67 -7.58 -1.23
C GLY A 271 -13.98 -8.42 0.01
N MET A 272 -14.90 -9.39 -0.07
CA MET A 272 -15.29 -10.23 1.08
C MET A 272 -14.15 -11.14 1.56
N PHE A 273 -13.40 -11.71 0.61
CA PHE A 273 -12.19 -12.47 0.89
C PHE A 273 -11.19 -11.64 1.71
N PHE A 274 -10.89 -10.42 1.24
CA PHE A 274 -9.91 -9.55 1.86
C PHE A 274 -10.35 -9.14 3.26
N VAL A 275 -11.63 -8.82 3.42
CA VAL A 275 -12.20 -8.43 4.72
C VAL A 275 -11.99 -9.51 5.78
N ILE A 276 -12.23 -10.79 5.48
CA ILE A 276 -12.06 -11.86 6.48
C ILE A 276 -10.59 -12.06 6.85
N GLY A 277 -9.70 -12.09 5.85
CA GLY A 277 -8.25 -12.22 6.07
C GLY A 277 -7.71 -11.09 6.95
N PHE A 278 -8.05 -9.84 6.60
CA PHE A 278 -7.62 -8.66 7.34
C PHE A 278 -8.24 -8.56 8.74
N ILE A 279 -9.48 -9.04 8.95
CA ILE A 279 -10.05 -9.14 10.31
C ILE A 279 -9.17 -10.03 11.19
N LEU A 280 -8.86 -11.25 10.73
CA LEU A 280 -8.06 -12.19 11.52
C LEU A 280 -6.67 -11.62 11.82
N GLN A 281 -6.05 -11.01 10.82
CA GLN A 281 -4.78 -10.33 10.95
C GLN A 281 -4.83 -9.18 11.97
N ASN A 282 -5.78 -8.27 11.85
CA ASN A 282 -5.91 -7.11 12.73
C ASN A 282 -6.19 -7.49 14.20
N ILE A 283 -6.84 -8.64 14.46
CA ILE A 283 -6.93 -9.19 15.83
C ILE A 283 -5.54 -9.46 16.39
N THR A 284 -4.69 -10.15 15.62
CA THR A 284 -3.33 -10.49 16.06
C THR A 284 -2.42 -9.27 16.20
N GLU A 285 -2.65 -8.22 15.40
CA GLU A 285 -1.97 -6.94 15.52
C GLU A 285 -2.34 -6.21 16.83
N GLY A 286 -3.62 -6.26 17.22
CA GLY A 286 -4.07 -5.78 18.52
C GLY A 286 -3.37 -6.46 19.70
N LEU A 287 -3.05 -7.76 19.59
CA LEU A 287 -2.22 -8.48 20.58
C LEU A 287 -0.79 -7.92 20.61
N GLY A 288 -0.21 -7.63 19.44
CA GLY A 288 1.12 -7.04 19.31
C GLY A 288 1.24 -5.69 20.04
N ILE A 289 0.21 -4.83 19.93
CA ILE A 289 0.15 -3.52 20.61
C ILE A 289 0.24 -3.67 22.13
N ILE A 290 -0.51 -4.62 22.70
CA ILE A 290 -0.63 -4.77 24.17
C ILE A 290 0.45 -5.65 24.79
N ALA A 291 1.18 -6.40 23.98
CA ALA A 291 2.24 -7.30 24.41
C ALA A 291 3.31 -6.62 25.31
N PRO A 292 3.86 -5.44 24.97
CA PRO A 292 4.77 -4.70 25.87
C PRO A 292 4.07 -4.18 27.15
N LEU A 293 2.74 -4.09 27.16
CA LEU A 293 1.94 -3.56 28.26
C LEU A 293 1.46 -4.61 29.27
N VAL A 294 1.73 -5.90 29.04
CA VAL A 294 1.19 -6.99 29.87
C VAL A 294 1.51 -6.81 31.36
N LYS A 295 2.73 -6.39 31.71
CA LYS A 295 3.15 -6.14 33.10
C LYS A 295 2.77 -4.76 33.65
N GLN A 296 2.13 -3.93 32.84
CA GLN A 296 1.74 -2.57 33.21
C GLN A 296 0.24 -2.46 33.51
N LYS A 297 -0.15 -1.32 34.08
CA LYS A 297 -1.55 -0.94 34.31
C LYS A 297 -1.92 0.28 33.45
N PRO A 298 -1.91 0.16 32.11
CA PRO A 298 -2.27 1.27 31.24
C PRO A 298 -3.72 1.69 31.49
N SER A 299 -3.99 2.99 31.36
CA SER A 299 -5.37 3.49 31.44
C SER A 299 -6.21 3.00 30.25
N VAL A 300 -7.51 2.84 30.45
CA VAL A 300 -8.44 2.46 29.37
C VAL A 300 -8.42 3.50 28.24
N LYS A 301 -8.27 4.78 28.57
CA LYS A 301 -8.13 5.87 27.58
C LYS A 301 -6.90 5.68 26.70
N TYR A 302 -5.78 5.28 27.30
CA TYR A 302 -4.55 5.02 26.56
C TYR A 302 -4.70 3.80 25.64
N LEU A 303 -5.28 2.70 26.13
CA LEU A 303 -5.59 1.54 25.29
C LEU A 303 -6.55 1.88 24.14
N ALA A 304 -7.57 2.72 24.39
CA ALA A 304 -8.48 3.21 23.36
C ALA A 304 -7.76 4.06 22.32
N GLY A 305 -6.84 4.94 22.77
CA GLY A 305 -5.99 5.72 21.87
C GLY A 305 -5.13 4.84 20.98
N LEU A 306 -4.51 3.78 21.54
CA LEU A 306 -3.73 2.83 20.76
C LEU A 306 -4.57 2.02 19.77
N GLY A 307 -5.78 1.60 20.16
CA GLY A 307 -6.70 0.89 19.27
C GLY A 307 -7.16 1.76 18.10
N LEU A 308 -7.51 3.02 18.36
CA LEU A 308 -7.90 3.97 17.31
C LEU A 308 -6.73 4.36 16.41
N LEU A 309 -5.53 4.51 16.97
CA LEU A 309 -4.34 4.82 16.18
C LEU A 309 -3.91 3.65 15.29
N GLY A 310 -4.11 2.41 15.76
CA GLY A 310 -3.86 1.20 14.98
C GLY A 310 -4.93 0.90 13.92
N GLY A 311 -6.21 0.94 14.28
CA GLY A 311 -7.30 0.53 13.38
C GLY A 311 -7.99 1.67 12.62
N GLY A 312 -7.99 2.88 13.17
CA GLY A 312 -8.68 4.04 12.58
C GLY A 312 -8.20 4.44 11.18
N PRO A 313 -6.90 4.38 10.87
CA PRO A 313 -6.41 4.68 9.52
C PRO A 313 -6.99 3.80 8.41
N ALA A 314 -7.50 2.59 8.70
CA ALA A 314 -8.22 1.77 7.72
C ALA A 314 -9.42 2.51 7.13
N ILE A 315 -10.16 3.27 7.95
CA ILE A 315 -11.29 4.09 7.50
C ILE A 315 -10.80 5.15 6.50
N VAL A 316 -9.74 5.87 6.86
CA VAL A 316 -9.16 6.89 5.99
C VAL A 316 -8.66 6.27 4.68
N GLY A 317 -8.07 5.08 4.75
CA GLY A 317 -7.64 4.30 3.59
C GLY A 317 -8.81 4.00 2.66
N THR A 318 -9.90 3.43 3.18
CA THR A 318 -11.09 3.11 2.37
C THR A 318 -11.68 4.33 1.68
N TRP A 319 -11.69 5.49 2.34
CA TRP A 319 -12.13 6.73 1.72
C TRP A 319 -11.20 7.16 0.59
N LEU A 320 -9.89 7.23 0.84
CA LEU A 320 -8.92 7.65 -0.17
C LEU A 320 -8.90 6.69 -1.36
N GLY A 321 -9.02 5.39 -1.10
CA GLY A 321 -9.03 4.34 -2.12
C GLY A 321 -10.25 4.44 -3.01
N GLY A 322 -11.42 4.73 -2.43
CA GLY A 322 -12.65 4.91 -3.19
C GLY A 322 -12.74 6.23 -3.96
N LEU A 323 -12.06 7.29 -3.49
CA LEU A 323 -12.25 8.65 -4.03
C LEU A 323 -11.16 9.13 -5.00
N VAL A 324 -9.89 8.78 -4.75
CA VAL A 324 -8.75 9.43 -5.41
C VAL A 324 -7.97 8.47 -6.32
N ALA A 325 -8.09 7.15 -6.12
CA ALA A 325 -7.48 6.05 -6.88
C ALA A 325 -6.37 6.45 -7.88
N ILE A 326 -5.16 6.66 -7.37
CA ILE A 326 -3.95 6.76 -8.19
C ILE A 326 -3.16 5.47 -7.97
N PRO A 327 -2.99 4.59 -8.99
CA PRO A 327 -2.31 3.30 -8.82
C PRO A 327 -0.94 3.42 -8.15
N ALA A 328 -0.18 4.47 -8.48
CA ALA A 328 1.14 4.74 -7.88
C ALA A 328 1.07 5.00 -6.36
N MET A 329 0.00 5.63 -5.87
CA MET A 329 -0.19 5.84 -4.43
C MET A 329 -0.47 4.51 -3.72
N SER A 330 -1.18 3.59 -4.35
CA SER A 330 -1.41 2.25 -3.82
C SER A 330 -0.11 1.48 -3.64
N VAL A 331 0.76 1.50 -4.65
CA VAL A 331 2.11 0.90 -4.56
C VAL A 331 2.92 1.54 -3.43
N PHE A 332 2.92 2.87 -3.35
CA PHE A 332 3.67 3.59 -2.32
C PHE A 332 3.18 3.30 -0.90
N PHE A 333 1.86 3.29 -0.67
CA PHE A 333 1.29 3.03 0.66
C PHE A 333 1.40 1.56 1.09
N LEU A 334 1.26 0.60 0.17
CA LEU A 334 1.54 -0.81 0.46
C LEU A 334 3.00 -1.00 0.89
N ALA A 335 3.94 -0.38 0.17
CA ALA A 335 5.35 -0.42 0.53
C ALA A 335 5.62 0.26 1.88
N LEU A 336 5.03 1.42 2.13
CA LEU A 336 5.12 2.14 3.40
C LEU A 336 4.59 1.27 4.56
N GLY A 337 3.45 0.60 4.37
CA GLY A 337 2.89 -0.36 5.30
C GLY A 337 3.83 -1.54 5.56
N ALA A 338 4.40 -2.13 4.51
CA ALA A 338 5.36 -3.23 4.61
C ALA A 338 6.60 -2.83 5.43
N GLY A 339 7.17 -1.66 5.15
CA GLY A 339 8.29 -1.11 5.91
C GLY A 339 7.97 -0.90 7.38
N ALA A 340 6.76 -0.41 7.68
CA ALA A 340 6.30 -0.19 9.04
C ALA A 340 6.12 -1.50 9.83
N VAL A 341 5.45 -2.52 9.27
CA VAL A 341 5.26 -3.81 9.97
C VAL A 341 6.59 -4.54 10.19
N LEU A 342 7.52 -4.46 9.23
CA LEU A 342 8.86 -5.04 9.37
C LEU A 342 9.68 -4.32 10.44
N GLU A 343 9.54 -3.00 10.58
CA GLU A 343 10.18 -2.24 11.68
C GLU A 343 9.64 -2.66 13.04
N VAL A 344 8.32 -2.85 13.13
CA VAL A 344 7.68 -3.34 14.34
C VAL A 344 8.16 -4.74 14.69
N ALA A 345 8.22 -5.67 13.71
CA ALA A 345 8.76 -7.00 13.92
C ALA A 345 10.21 -6.95 14.43
N PHE A 346 11.01 -6.03 13.87
CA PHE A 346 12.39 -5.78 14.31
C PHE A 346 12.47 -5.23 15.75
N GLU A 347 11.60 -4.29 16.14
CA GLU A 347 11.53 -3.77 17.52
C GLU A 347 11.09 -4.83 18.52
N ILE A 348 10.08 -5.65 18.19
CA ILE A 348 9.66 -6.79 19.02
C ILE A 348 10.82 -7.78 19.16
N GLY A 349 11.52 -8.08 18.07
CA GLY A 349 12.74 -8.89 18.04
C GLY A 349 13.80 -8.39 19.01
N LYS A 350 14.11 -7.08 18.98
CA LYS A 350 15.03 -6.43 19.92
C LYS A 350 14.55 -6.55 21.37
N PHE A 351 13.26 -6.38 21.62
CA PHE A 351 12.67 -6.48 22.95
C PHE A 351 12.80 -7.90 23.54
N ILE A 352 12.50 -8.94 22.76
CA ILE A 352 12.63 -10.32 23.22
C ILE A 352 14.10 -10.76 23.35
N ALA A 353 14.98 -10.32 22.45
CA ALA A 353 16.40 -10.67 22.48
C ALA A 353 17.10 -10.14 23.75
N LYS A 354 16.72 -8.95 24.22
CA LYS A 354 17.23 -8.38 25.48
C LYS A 354 16.77 -9.14 26.73
N LYS A 355 15.60 -9.80 26.69
CA LYS A 355 14.99 -10.46 27.86
C LYS A 355 15.11 -11.98 27.87
N SER A 356 15.28 -12.61 26.71
CA SER A 356 15.07 -14.06 26.51
C SER A 356 16.26 -14.75 25.87
N SER A 357 17.50 -14.38 26.21
CA SER A 357 18.72 -15.02 25.70
C SER A 357 18.79 -16.55 25.90
N ALA A 358 17.87 -17.13 26.69
CA ALA A 358 17.79 -18.55 27.02
C ALA A 358 16.71 -19.38 26.27
N LEU A 359 15.93 -18.83 25.33
CA LEU A 359 14.79 -19.54 24.69
C LEU A 359 14.80 -19.56 23.14
N PRO A 360 15.89 -19.97 22.46
CA PRO A 360 16.00 -19.91 21.01
C PRO A 360 14.94 -20.75 20.27
N PHE A 361 14.66 -21.97 20.74
CA PHE A 361 13.66 -22.85 20.10
C PHE A 361 12.22 -22.37 20.29
N THR A 362 11.93 -21.68 21.41
CA THR A 362 10.62 -21.07 21.64
C THR A 362 10.38 -19.89 20.69
N ILE A 363 11.43 -19.09 20.45
CA ILE A 363 11.35 -17.99 19.48
C ILE A 363 11.18 -18.55 18.07
N PHE A 364 12.00 -19.53 17.70
CA PHE A 364 11.90 -20.19 16.39
C PHE A 364 10.51 -20.79 16.15
N SER A 365 9.98 -21.56 17.11
CA SER A 365 8.68 -22.20 16.96
C SER A 365 7.55 -21.18 16.93
N GLY A 366 7.64 -20.10 17.71
CA GLY A 366 6.69 -18.99 17.66
C GLY A 366 6.67 -18.34 16.27
N VAL A 367 7.83 -17.89 15.78
CA VAL A 367 7.96 -17.24 14.46
C VAL A 367 7.40 -18.14 13.35
N LEU A 368 7.82 -19.41 13.29
CA LEU A 368 7.30 -20.33 12.27
C LEU A 368 5.81 -20.59 12.42
N SER A 369 5.29 -20.69 13.64
CA SER A 369 3.84 -20.87 13.86
C SER A 369 3.05 -19.67 13.38
N GLY A 370 3.55 -18.45 13.60
CA GLY A 370 2.95 -17.21 13.08
C GLY A 370 2.91 -17.21 11.56
N MET A 371 4.05 -17.46 10.90
CA MET A 371 4.12 -17.53 9.45
C MET A 371 3.21 -18.64 8.88
N ALA A 372 3.23 -19.83 9.50
CA ALA A 372 2.39 -20.96 9.10
C ALA A 372 0.90 -20.66 9.28
N LEU A 373 0.51 -19.94 10.33
CA LEU A 373 -0.88 -19.56 10.58
C LEU A 373 -1.41 -18.67 9.46
N LEU A 374 -0.67 -17.64 9.03
CA LEU A 374 -1.08 -16.81 7.89
C LEU A 374 -0.98 -17.53 6.56
N TYR A 375 0.00 -18.41 6.37
CA TYR A 375 0.09 -19.23 5.17
C TYR A 375 -1.13 -20.16 5.01
N VAL A 376 -1.49 -20.88 6.07
CA VAL A 376 -2.69 -21.75 6.09
C VAL A 376 -3.96 -20.93 5.94
N THR A 377 -4.04 -19.77 6.59
CA THR A 377 -5.16 -18.83 6.42
C THR A 377 -5.26 -18.42 4.93
N GLY A 378 -4.14 -18.08 4.29
CA GLY A 378 -4.08 -17.79 2.87
C GLY A 378 -4.59 -18.94 1.99
N ILE A 379 -4.23 -20.19 2.29
CA ILE A 379 -4.74 -21.38 1.56
C ILE A 379 -6.24 -21.58 1.76
N LEU A 380 -6.76 -21.33 2.97
CA LEU A 380 -8.17 -21.58 3.27
C LEU A 380 -9.09 -20.52 2.66
N ILE A 381 -8.57 -19.31 2.48
CA ILE A 381 -9.34 -18.21 1.92
C ILE A 381 -9.17 -18.22 0.38
N LYS A 382 -7.97 -18.50 -0.20
CA LYS A 382 -7.68 -18.50 -1.67
C LYS A 382 -8.12 -19.78 -2.34
#